data_AF-A0A1H3UE25-F1
#
_entry.id   AF-A0A1H3UE25-F1
#
_cell.length_a   1.000
_cell.length_b   1.000
_cell.length_c   1.000
_cell.angle_alpha   90.00
_cell.angle_beta   90.00
_cell.angle_gamma   90.00
#
_symmetry.space_group_name_H-M   'P 1'
#
loop_
_entity.id
_entity.type
_entity.pdbx_description
1 polymer ?
#
loop_
_entity_poly.entity_id
_entity_poly.type
_entity_poly.pdbx_seq_one_letter_code
_entity_poly.pdbx_strand_id
1 'polypeptide(L)'
;MTDTDRLIRQFIGGDAAAAARLVEQARTSQEPVLLVAAVLAAPATPGLLARAARRAASTRDRQLVAIAAAHLDGDHDRVHTLARDHLADHPDNILVAWIAGAHHHREDS
;
A
#
# COMPACT_ATOMS: atom_id res chain seq x y z
N MET A 1 -17.19 6.52 4.12
CA MET A 1 -15.75 6.83 4.26
C MET A 1 -15.30 6.29 5.61
N THR A 2 -14.40 5.31 5.63
CA THR A 2 -13.92 4.68 6.88
C THR A 2 -12.78 5.50 7.49
N ASP A 3 -12.50 5.31 8.78
CA ASP A 3 -11.34 5.93 9.45
C ASP A 3 -10.02 5.57 8.72
N THR A 4 -9.92 4.31 8.28
CA THR A 4 -8.80 3.80 7.46
C THR A 4 -8.60 4.62 6.17
N ASP A 5 -9.65 4.89 5.38
CA ASP A 5 -9.53 5.64 4.12
C ASP A 5 -9.02 7.07 4.34
N ARG A 6 -9.52 7.74 5.39
CA ARG A 6 -9.03 9.07 5.76
C ARG A 6 -7.54 9.03 6.15
N LEU A 7 -7.14 8.04 6.94
CA LEU A 7 -5.76 7.93 7.39
C LEU A 7 -4.78 7.64 6.24
N ILE A 8 -5.19 6.79 5.29
CA ILE A 8 -4.43 6.52 4.07
C ILE A 8 -4.26 7.79 3.24
N ARG A 9 -5.32 8.60 3.07
CA ARG A 9 -5.23 9.89 2.35
C ARG A 9 -4.25 10.86 3.02
N GLN A 10 -4.26 10.96 4.34
CA GLN A 10 -3.32 11.80 5.10
C GLN A 10 -1.87 11.33 4.91
N PHE A 11 -1.65 10.02 4.98
CA PHE A 11 -0.35 9.41 4.70
C PHE A 11 0.15 9.71 3.28
N ILE A 12 -0.71 9.52 2.26
CA ILE A 12 -0.40 9.86 0.86
C ILE A 12 -0.05 11.35 0.71
N GLY A 13 -0.71 12.21 1.47
CA GLY A 13 -0.42 13.65 1.54
C GLY A 13 0.89 14.02 2.26
N GLY A 14 1.66 13.05 2.75
CA GLY A 14 2.94 13.28 3.44
C GLY A 14 2.84 13.54 4.94
N ASP A 15 1.68 13.27 5.57
CA ASP A 15 1.52 13.43 7.01
C ASP A 15 2.28 12.34 7.79
N ALA A 16 3.39 12.72 8.42
CA ALA A 16 4.22 11.83 9.24
C ALA A 16 3.46 11.28 10.48
N ALA A 17 2.51 12.04 11.04
CA ALA A 17 1.69 11.55 12.14
C ALA A 17 0.70 10.48 11.66
N ALA A 18 0.20 10.60 10.42
CA ALA A 18 -0.63 9.57 9.80
C ALA A 18 0.16 8.26 9.58
N ALA A 19 1.41 8.36 9.14
CA ALA A 19 2.31 7.20 9.01
C ALA A 19 2.49 6.46 10.35
N ALA A 20 2.78 7.19 11.44
CA ALA A 20 2.92 6.60 12.77
C ALA A 20 1.62 5.94 13.25
N ARG A 21 0.46 6.56 12.98
CA ARG A 21 -0.85 6.02 13.34
C ARG A 21 -1.20 4.76 12.56
N LEU A 22 -0.84 4.67 11.27
CA LEU A 22 -1.02 3.44 10.47
C LEU A 22 -0.27 2.28 11.09
N VAL A 23 0.99 2.51 11.48
CA VAL A 23 1.84 1.50 12.13
C VAL A 23 1.26 1.07 13.48
N GLU A 24 0.75 2.01 14.27
CA GLU A 24 0.11 1.70 15.55
C GLU A 24 -1.18 0.90 15.36
N GLN A 25 -2.10 1.36 14.51
CA GLN A 25 -3.36 0.67 14.23
C GLN A 25 -3.12 -0.71 13.61
N ALA A 26 -2.07 -0.88 12.82
CA ALA A 26 -1.73 -2.16 12.24
C ALA A 26 -1.52 -3.21 13.33
N ARG A 27 -1.00 -2.88 14.51
CA ARG A 27 -0.71 -3.87 15.57
C ARG A 27 -1.92 -4.74 15.89
N THR A 28 -3.10 -4.15 15.95
CA THR A 28 -4.35 -4.85 16.30
C THR A 28 -5.27 -5.12 15.10
N SER A 29 -5.09 -4.39 13.99
CA SER A 29 -5.94 -4.54 12.80
C SER A 29 -5.67 -5.82 12.00
N GLN A 30 -6.72 -6.28 11.32
CA GLN A 30 -6.66 -7.39 10.37
C GLN A 30 -7.02 -6.95 8.93
N GLU A 31 -7.30 -5.67 8.71
CA GLU A 31 -7.66 -5.13 7.40
C GLU A 31 -6.44 -5.13 6.46
N PRO A 32 -6.47 -5.86 5.32
CA PRO A 32 -5.33 -5.95 4.42
C PRO A 32 -4.83 -4.59 3.93
N VAL A 33 -5.73 -3.67 3.59
CA VAL A 33 -5.38 -2.32 3.11
C VAL A 33 -4.63 -1.49 4.17
N LEU A 34 -5.05 -1.57 5.44
CA LEU A 34 -4.38 -0.88 6.53
C LEU A 34 -3.00 -1.49 6.80
N LEU A 35 -2.90 -2.82 6.78
CA LEU A 35 -1.63 -3.52 6.93
C LEU A 35 -0.64 -3.16 5.82
N VAL A 36 -1.09 -3.09 4.56
CA VAL A 36 -0.25 -2.66 3.43
C VAL A 36 0.18 -1.20 3.57
N ALA A 37 -0.74 -0.30 3.92
CA ALA A 37 -0.39 1.11 4.16
C ALA A 37 0.66 1.26 5.28
N ALA A 38 0.55 0.48 6.36
CA ALA A 38 1.54 0.46 7.44
C ALA A 38 2.90 -0.09 7.01
N VAL A 39 2.94 -1.08 6.11
CA VAL A 39 4.19 -1.57 5.51
C VAL A 39 4.88 -0.46 4.73
N LEU A 40 4.14 0.30 3.93
CA LEU A 40 4.69 1.39 3.11
C LEU A 40 5.17 2.56 3.99
N ALA A 41 4.47 2.82 5.10
CA ALA A 41 4.86 3.83 6.09
C ALA A 41 6.12 3.44 6.87
N ALA A 42 6.31 2.16 7.18
CA ALA A 42 7.47 1.66 7.92
C ALA A 42 7.96 0.30 7.36
N PRO A 43 8.69 0.30 6.21
CA PRO A 43 9.13 -0.90 5.52
C PRO A 43 9.98 -1.85 6.37
N ALA A 44 10.70 -1.30 7.35
CA ALA A 44 11.54 -2.07 8.27
C ALA A 44 10.74 -2.90 9.30
N THR A 45 9.41 -2.77 9.36
CA THR A 45 8.59 -3.49 10.34
C THR A 45 8.42 -4.95 9.91
N PRO A 46 9.05 -5.91 10.61
CA PRO A 46 9.09 -7.29 10.16
C PRO A 46 7.70 -7.93 10.20
N GLY A 47 7.38 -8.73 9.17
CA GLY A 47 6.21 -9.60 9.15
C GLY A 47 4.86 -8.92 8.89
N LEU A 48 4.80 -7.58 8.75
CA LEU A 48 3.55 -6.88 8.40
C LEU A 48 3.03 -7.31 7.02
N LEU A 49 3.92 -7.36 6.01
CA LEU A 49 3.54 -7.77 4.65
C LEU A 49 3.06 -9.23 4.62
N ALA A 50 3.76 -10.13 5.31
CA ALA A 50 3.33 -11.52 5.45
C ALA A 50 1.97 -11.65 6.14
N ARG A 51 1.67 -10.78 7.11
CA ARG A 51 0.36 -10.75 7.77
C ARG A 51 -0.73 -10.23 6.83
N ALA A 52 -0.45 -9.18 6.05
CA ALA A 52 -1.36 -8.70 5.02
C ALA A 52 -1.69 -9.81 4.01
N ALA A 53 -0.68 -10.53 3.53
CA ALA A 53 -0.83 -11.67 2.64
C ALA A 53 -1.75 -12.76 3.22
N ARG A 54 -1.58 -13.11 4.52
CA ARG A 54 -2.44 -14.09 5.19
C ARG A 54 -3.89 -13.63 5.38
N ARG A 55 -4.13 -12.32 5.46
CA ARG A 55 -5.47 -11.74 5.66
C ARG A 55 -6.17 -11.38 4.35
N ALA A 56 -5.46 -11.41 3.23
CA ALA A 56 -5.99 -11.13 1.91
C ALA A 56 -7.01 -12.19 1.48
N ALA A 57 -8.29 -11.89 1.71
CA ALA A 57 -9.40 -12.80 1.41
C ALA A 57 -9.83 -12.71 -0.06
N SER A 58 -9.79 -11.51 -0.64
CA SER A 58 -10.22 -11.24 -2.01
C SER A 58 -9.05 -11.18 -3.01
N THR A 59 -9.35 -11.32 -4.30
CA THR A 59 -8.38 -11.07 -5.37
C THR A 59 -7.83 -9.64 -5.30
N ARG A 60 -8.69 -8.65 -5.00
CA ARG A 60 -8.32 -7.25 -4.79
C ARG A 60 -7.23 -7.11 -3.72
N ASP A 61 -7.41 -7.77 -2.57
CA ASP A 61 -6.43 -7.73 -1.47
C ASP A 61 -5.11 -8.40 -1.85
N ARG A 62 -5.16 -9.52 -2.57
CA ARG A 62 -3.97 -10.26 -3.00
C ARG A 62 -3.15 -9.46 -4.01
N GLN A 63 -3.81 -8.82 -4.98
CA GLN A 63 -3.18 -7.91 -5.93
C GLN A 63 -2.54 -6.71 -5.20
N LEU A 64 -3.24 -6.11 -4.24
CA LEU A 64 -2.69 -5.01 -3.44
C LEU A 64 -1.41 -5.43 -2.70
N VAL A 65 -1.40 -6.60 -2.07
CA VAL A 65 -0.21 -7.15 -1.40
C VAL A 65 0.92 -7.42 -2.39
N ALA A 66 0.62 -7.95 -3.58
CA ALA A 66 1.63 -8.21 -4.61
C ALA A 66 2.27 -6.92 -5.15
N ILE A 67 1.47 -5.87 -5.36
CA ILE A 67 1.97 -4.54 -5.77
C ILE A 67 2.88 -3.97 -4.68
N ALA A 68 2.45 -4.02 -3.42
CA ALA A 68 3.27 -3.53 -2.30
C ALA A 68 4.58 -4.33 -2.16
N ALA A 69 4.56 -5.64 -2.35
CA ALA A 69 5.76 -6.48 -2.34
C ALA A 69 6.75 -6.04 -3.44
N ALA A 70 6.27 -5.91 -4.68
CA ALA A 70 7.10 -5.47 -5.81
C ALA A 70 7.69 -4.07 -5.57
N HIS A 71 6.94 -3.16 -4.96
CA HIS A 71 7.42 -1.83 -4.60
C HIS A 71 8.58 -1.88 -3.60
N LEU A 72 8.46 -2.71 -2.55
CA LEU A 72 9.50 -2.86 -1.54
C LEU A 72 10.75 -3.55 -2.08
N ASP A 73 10.59 -4.46 -3.05
CA ASP A 73 11.69 -5.12 -3.75
C ASP A 73 12.37 -4.18 -4.78
N GLY A 74 11.79 -3.00 -5.05
CA GLY A 74 12.31 -2.05 -6.04
C GLY A 74 12.03 -2.45 -7.50
N ASP A 75 11.14 -3.42 -7.72
CA ASP A 75 10.79 -3.93 -9.05
C ASP A 75 9.76 -3.02 -9.73
N HIS A 76 10.24 -1.91 -10.31
CA HIS A 76 9.43 -0.83 -10.87
C HIS A 76 8.55 -1.28 -12.05
N ASP A 77 9.09 -2.10 -12.95
CA ASP A 77 8.36 -2.64 -14.10
C ASP A 77 7.18 -3.51 -13.67
N ARG A 78 7.41 -4.35 -12.65
CA ARG A 78 6.36 -5.18 -12.07
C ARG A 78 5.33 -4.36 -11.34
N VAL A 79 5.73 -3.33 -10.60
CA VAL A 79 4.79 -2.39 -9.97
C VAL A 79 3.92 -1.73 -11.03
N HIS A 80 4.49 -1.20 -12.11
CA HIS A 80 3.73 -0.53 -13.16
C HIS A 80 2.72 -1.48 -13.82
N THR A 81 3.16 -2.68 -14.17
CA THR A 81 2.30 -3.70 -14.79
C THR A 81 1.15 -4.11 -13.88
N LEU A 82 1.43 -4.43 -12.61
CA LEU A 82 0.41 -4.86 -11.66
C LEU A 82 -0.53 -3.71 -11.25
N ALA A 83 -0.01 -2.49 -11.08
CA ALA A 83 -0.82 -1.33 -10.73
C ALA A 83 -1.78 -0.95 -11.86
N ARG A 84 -1.32 -1.02 -13.11
CA ARG A 84 -2.18 -0.79 -14.28
C ARG A 84 -3.34 -1.77 -14.34
N ASP A 85 -3.06 -3.07 -14.19
CA ASP A 85 -4.09 -4.11 -14.18
C ASP A 85 -5.10 -3.89 -13.04
N HIS A 86 -4.60 -3.66 -11.82
CA HIS A 86 -5.44 -3.43 -10.67
C HIS A 86 -6.31 -2.18 -10.78
N LEU A 87 -5.78 -1.07 -11.30
CA LEU A 87 -6.53 0.18 -11.45
C LEU A 87 -7.55 0.13 -12.58
N ALA A 88 -7.40 -0.77 -13.55
CA ALA A 88 -8.44 -1.02 -14.57
C ALA A 88 -9.72 -1.58 -13.93
N ASP A 89 -9.57 -2.48 -12.95
CA ASP A 89 -10.68 -3.09 -12.21
C ASP A 89 -11.11 -2.29 -10.96
N HIS A 90 -10.19 -1.53 -10.36
CA HIS A 90 -10.37 -0.82 -9.10
C HIS A 90 -9.81 0.62 -9.16
N PRO A 91 -10.42 1.50 -9.99
CA PRO A 91 -9.92 2.86 -10.22
C PRO A 91 -9.95 3.75 -8.96
N ASP A 92 -10.69 3.36 -7.93
CA ASP A 92 -10.81 4.06 -6.65
C ASP A 92 -9.65 3.78 -5.68
N ASN A 93 -8.76 2.83 -5.96
CA ASN A 93 -7.69 2.45 -5.05
C ASN A 93 -6.54 3.47 -5.03
N ILE A 94 -6.72 4.52 -4.22
CA ILE A 94 -5.77 5.62 -4.05
C ILE A 94 -4.36 5.17 -3.61
N LEU A 95 -4.25 4.06 -2.87
CA LEU A 95 -2.96 3.58 -2.38
C LEU A 95 -2.13 2.99 -3.52
N VAL A 96 -2.77 2.24 -4.43
CA VAL A 96 -2.10 1.72 -5.63
C VAL A 96 -1.73 2.84 -6.59
N ALA A 97 -2.61 3.82 -6.77
CA ALA A 97 -2.30 4.99 -7.59
C ALA A 97 -1.07 5.76 -7.06
N TRP A 98 -0.97 5.91 -5.73
CA TRP A 98 0.19 6.53 -5.10
C TRP A 98 1.49 5.71 -5.29
N ILE A 99 1.43 4.38 -5.09
CA ILE A 99 2.58 3.49 -5.32
C ILE A 99 3.07 3.62 -6.77
N ALA A 100 2.15 3.61 -7.74
CA ALA A 100 2.51 3.78 -9.15
C ALA A 100 3.17 5.15 -9.41
N GLY A 101 2.59 6.24 -8.89
CA GLY A 101 3.12 7.60 -9.06
C GLY A 101 4.49 7.82 -8.41
N ALA A 102 4.81 7.12 -7.33
CA ALA A 102 6.11 7.24 -6.65
C ALA A 102 7.30 6.81 -7.54
N HIS A 103 7.06 5.97 -8.55
CA HIS A 103 8.10 5.54 -9.49
C HIS A 103 8.29 6.48 -10.68
N HIS A 104 7.26 7.23 -11.07
CA HIS A 104 7.34 8.18 -12.18
C HIS A 104 8.31 9.35 -11.88
N HIS A 105 8.53 9.68 -10.60
CA HIS A 105 9.43 10.77 -10.22
C HIS A 105 10.93 10.41 -10.33
N ARG A 106 11.28 9.14 -10.54
CA ARG A 106 12.67 8.66 -10.52
C ARG A 106 13.34 8.58 -11.90
N GLU A 107 12.57 8.71 -12.98
CA GLU A 107 13.06 8.65 -14.37
C GLU A 107 13.38 10.05 -14.96
N ASP A 108 13.06 11.13 -14.23
CA ASP A 108 13.30 12.53 -14.63
C ASP A 108 14.51 13.19 -13.91
N SER A 109 15.46 12.43 -13.35
CA SER A 109 16.67 12.96 -12.66
C SER A 109 17.98 12.44 -13.22
#